data_AF-A0A527VU23-F1
#
_entry.id   AF-A0A527VU23-F1
#
_cell.length_a   1.000
_cell.length_b   1.000
_cell.length_c   1.000
_cell.angle_alpha   90.00
_cell.angle_beta   90.00
_cell.angle_gamma   90.00
#
_symmetry.space_group_name_H-M   'P 1'
#
loop_
_entity.id
_entity.type
_entity.pdbx_description
1 polymer ?
#
loop_
_entity_poly.entity_id
_entity_poly.type
_entity_poly.pdbx_seq_one_letter_code
_entity_poly.pdbx_strand_id
1 'polypeptide(L)'
;EEWKSHKAFCRVRRFRTGEDDLVGRLRRKPGGQWYFDYAEGDRDDEVGFHLGEERFVTGEYVSIKRNGAMHTYQVARVEQP
;
A
#
# COMPACT_ATOMS: atom_id res chain seq x y z
N GLU A 1 5.45 -4.39 16.09
CA GLU A 1 4.59 -3.75 17.12
C GLU A 1 4.32 -2.28 16.83
N GLU A 2 5.30 -1.49 16.37
CA GLU A 2 5.16 -0.04 16.14
C GLU A 2 3.99 0.38 15.23
N TRP A 3 3.71 -0.36 14.16
CA TRP A 3 2.53 -0.07 13.32
C TRP A 3 1.21 -0.10 14.10
N LYS A 4 1.04 -1.03 15.06
CA LYS A 4 -0.25 -1.20 15.75
C LYS A 4 -0.63 0.07 16.51
N SER A 5 0.33 0.73 17.14
CA SER A 5 0.13 2.00 17.85
C SER A 5 0.04 3.20 16.90
N HIS A 6 0.59 3.11 15.69
CA HIS A 6 0.64 4.23 14.73
C HIS A 6 -0.29 4.08 13.50
N LYS A 7 -1.17 3.07 13.48
CA LYS A 7 -2.03 2.75 12.32
C LYS A 7 -2.85 3.93 11.77
N ALA A 8 -3.13 4.94 12.60
CA ALA A 8 -3.84 6.15 12.19
C ALA A 8 -3.02 7.03 11.23
N PHE A 9 -1.69 7.01 11.36
CA PHE A 9 -0.74 7.74 10.53
C PHE A 9 -0.41 7.02 9.22
N CYS A 10 -0.66 5.72 9.14
CA CYS A 10 -0.41 4.91 7.95
C CYS A 10 -1.51 5.12 6.89
N ARG A 11 -1.49 6.27 6.21
CA ARG A 11 -2.42 6.66 5.14
C ARG A 11 -1.86 6.31 3.76
N VAL A 12 -2.75 6.05 2.81
CA VAL A 12 -2.40 5.85 1.40
C VAL A 12 -3.28 6.75 0.53
N ARG A 13 -2.71 7.27 -0.57
CA ARG A 13 -3.45 7.94 -1.64
C ARG A 13 -3.15 7.23 -2.96
N ARG A 14 -4.19 6.77 -3.65
CA ARG A 14 -4.11 6.22 -5.01
C ARG A 14 -4.62 7.27 -5.98
N PHE A 15 -3.81 7.61 -6.96
CA PHE A 15 -4.13 8.62 -7.97
C PHE A 15 -3.80 8.08 -9.36
N ARG A 16 -4.64 8.41 -10.35
CA ARG A 16 -4.46 8.04 -11.75
C ARG A 16 -5.08 9.09 -12.66
N THR A 17 -4.54 9.24 -13.86
CA THR A 17 -5.11 10.14 -14.87
C THR A 17 -6.54 9.70 -15.22
N GLY A 18 -7.52 10.59 -15.03
CA GLY A 18 -8.91 10.34 -15.37
C GLY A 18 -9.73 9.56 -14.33
N GLU A 19 -9.17 9.28 -13.15
CA GLU A 19 -9.89 8.72 -12.00
C GLU A 19 -9.84 9.70 -10.82
N ASP A 20 -10.88 9.71 -9.97
CA ASP A 20 -10.82 10.40 -8.68
C ASP A 20 -9.78 9.74 -7.77
N ASP A 21 -9.11 10.56 -6.96
CA ASP A 21 -8.18 10.07 -5.96
C ASP A 21 -8.90 9.25 -4.90
N LEU A 22 -8.35 8.09 -4.55
CA LEU A 22 -8.78 7.34 -3.38
C LEU A 22 -7.84 7.59 -2.21
N VAL A 23 -8.41 7.83 -1.03
CA VAL A 23 -7.68 8.01 0.21
C VAL A 23 -8.06 6.92 1.20
N GLY A 24 -7.07 6.14 1.62
CA GLY A 24 -7.26 4.96 2.44
C GLY A 24 -6.26 4.84 3.59
N ARG A 25 -6.08 3.60 4.06
CA ARG A 25 -5.09 3.22 5.08
C ARG A 25 -4.27 2.02 4.62
N LEU A 26 -3.01 1.98 5.06
CA LEU A 26 -2.19 0.78 4.99
C LEU A 26 -2.50 -0.11 6.20
N ARG A 27 -3.02 -1.32 5.94
CA ARG A 27 -3.44 -2.28 6.96
C ARG A 27 -2.68 -3.60 6.86
N ARG A 28 -2.78 -4.39 7.91
CA ARG A 28 -2.11 -5.68 8.05
C ARG A 28 -3.09 -6.76 8.52
N LYS A 29 -3.25 -7.84 7.76
CA LYS A 29 -4.07 -9.00 8.10
C LYS A 29 -3.39 -9.86 9.19
N PRO A 30 -4.15 -10.67 9.95
CA PRO A 30 -3.59 -11.82 10.66
C PRO A 30 -2.73 -12.66 9.70
N GLY A 31 -1.54 -13.10 10.13
CA GLY A 31 -0.56 -13.75 9.24
C GLY A 31 0.43 -12.77 8.59
N GLY A 32 0.24 -11.46 8.77
CA GLY A 32 1.27 -10.46 8.50
C GLY A 32 1.24 -9.82 7.11
N GLN A 33 0.30 -10.23 6.26
CA GLN A 33 0.10 -9.66 4.92
C GLN A 33 -0.36 -8.21 4.99
N TRP A 34 0.35 -7.34 4.26
CA TRP A 34 0.04 -5.91 4.16
C TRP A 34 -0.83 -5.63 2.93
N TYR A 35 -1.74 -4.68 3.07
CA TYR A 35 -2.66 -4.29 2.00
C TYR A 35 -3.11 -2.83 2.14
N PHE A 36 -3.46 -2.23 1.00
CA PHE A 36 -4.06 -0.91 0.91
C PHE A 36 -5.58 -1.06 0.92
N ASP A 37 -6.23 -0.38 1.86
CA ASP A 37 -7.68 -0.40 2.10
C ASP A 37 -8.23 1.00 1.84
N TYR A 38 -9.11 1.17 0.85
CA TYR A 38 -9.69 2.47 0.48
C TYR A 38 -11.17 2.62 0.86
N ALA A 39 -11.93 1.52 1.00
CA ALA A 39 -13.34 1.52 1.33
C ALA A 39 -13.73 0.36 2.26
N GLU A 40 -14.92 0.42 2.85
CA GLU A 40 -15.39 -0.68 3.70
C GLU A 40 -15.59 -1.98 2.89
N GLY A 41 -15.03 -3.07 3.42
CA GLY A 41 -15.01 -4.39 2.78
C GLY A 41 -13.61 -4.77 2.34
N ASP A 42 -13.51 -5.69 1.39
CA ASP A 42 -12.24 -6.19 0.84
C ASP A 42 -12.19 -6.13 -0.70
N ARG A 43 -13.23 -5.56 -1.33
CA ARG A 43 -13.40 -5.58 -2.80
C ARG A 43 -12.32 -4.78 -3.52
N ASP A 44 -11.80 -3.74 -2.89
CA ASP A 44 -10.78 -2.84 -3.41
C ASP A 44 -9.42 -3.00 -2.71
N ASP A 45 -9.28 -4.02 -1.85
CA ASP A 45 -8.02 -4.33 -1.17
C ASP A 45 -6.93 -4.64 -2.19
N GLU A 46 -5.86 -3.84 -2.17
CA GLU A 46 -4.66 -4.07 -2.98
C GLU A 46 -3.56 -4.68 -2.10
N VAL A 47 -3.14 -5.90 -2.38
CA VAL A 47 -2.20 -6.65 -1.52
C VAL A 47 -0.76 -6.37 -1.93
N GLY A 48 0.10 -5.98 -0.98
CA GLY A 48 1.53 -5.85 -1.23
C GLY A 48 2.25 -7.20 -1.16
N PHE A 49 3.09 -7.50 -2.16
CA PHE A 49 3.96 -8.67 -2.15
C PHE A 49 5.19 -8.37 -1.28
N HIS A 50 5.41 -9.16 -0.22
CA HIS A 50 6.48 -8.98 0.76
C HIS A 50 6.65 -7.55 1.33
N LEU A 51 5.61 -6.72 1.26
CA LEU A 51 5.71 -5.27 1.54
C LEU A 51 6.23 -4.92 2.94
N GLY A 52 6.08 -5.83 3.92
CA GLY A 52 6.61 -5.65 5.27
C GLY A 52 8.12 -5.86 5.40
N GLU A 53 8.74 -6.48 4.40
CA GLU A 53 10.18 -6.76 4.28
C GLU A 53 10.85 -5.83 3.26
N GLU A 54 10.06 -5.22 2.38
CA GLU A 54 10.54 -4.27 1.37
C GLU A 54 11.10 -2.99 1.98
N ARG A 55 12.14 -2.45 1.35
CA ARG A 55 12.66 -1.11 1.63
C ARG A 55 12.18 -0.18 0.54
N PHE A 56 11.54 0.93 0.92
CA PHE A 56 11.24 1.98 -0.04
C PHE A 56 12.52 2.75 -0.32
N VAL A 57 13.17 2.43 -1.44
CA VAL A 57 14.38 3.09 -1.93
C VAL A 57 14.09 3.63 -3.33
N THR A 58 14.37 4.91 -3.56
CA THR A 58 14.14 5.54 -4.87
C THR A 58 14.84 4.76 -5.98
N GLY A 59 14.09 4.43 -7.04
CA GLY A 59 14.57 3.65 -8.18
C GLY A 59 14.36 2.13 -8.05
N GLU A 60 14.19 1.61 -6.83
CA GLU A 60 13.81 0.21 -6.59
C GLU A 60 12.32 -0.02 -6.85
N TYR A 61 11.90 -1.28 -6.80
CA TYR A 61 10.58 -1.70 -7.22
C TYR A 61 9.83 -2.42 -6.11
N VAL A 62 8.53 -2.18 -6.04
CA VAL A 62 7.60 -2.92 -5.20
C VAL A 62 6.50 -3.52 -6.07
N SER A 63 5.93 -4.64 -5.63
CA SER A 63 4.86 -5.30 -6.38
C SER A 63 3.56 -5.30 -5.58
N ILE A 64 2.48 -4.87 -6.24
CA ILE A 64 1.15 -4.75 -5.64
C ILE A 64 0.17 -5.57 -6.48
N LYS A 65 -0.56 -6.48 -5.84
CA LYS A 65 -1.63 -7.24 -6.46
C LYS A 65 -2.89 -6.39 -6.54
N ARG A 66 -3.40 -6.22 -7.76
CA ARG A 66 -4.64 -5.49 -8.05
C ARG A 66 -5.39 -6.17 -9.18
N ASN A 67 -6.71 -6.32 -9.03
CA ASN A 67 -7.60 -6.92 -10.03
C ASN A 67 -7.09 -8.31 -10.50
N GLY A 68 -6.63 -9.12 -9.55
CA GLY A 68 -6.12 -10.48 -9.83
C GLY A 68 -4.69 -10.56 -10.38
N ALA A 69 -4.10 -9.46 -10.84
CA ALA A 69 -2.76 -9.42 -11.42
C ALA A 69 -1.73 -8.74 -10.51
N MET A 70 -0.46 -9.13 -10.62
CA MET A 70 0.66 -8.42 -10.01
C MET A 70 1.07 -7.25 -10.89
N HIS A 71 1.23 -6.08 -10.30
CA HIS A 71 1.72 -4.88 -10.95
C HIS A 71 2.99 -4.42 -10.25
N THR A 72 4.04 -4.18 -11.02
CA THR A 72 5.31 -3.66 -10.50
C THR A 72 5.32 -2.14 -10.60
N TYR A 73 5.67 -1.48 -9.50
CA TYR A 73 5.81 -0.04 -9.40
C TYR A 73 7.23 0.30 -9.02
N GLN A 74 7.78 1.37 -9.61
CA GLN A 74 9.02 1.94 -9.16
C GLN A 74 8.75 2.94 -8.03
N VAL A 75 9.57 2.90 -6.99
CA VAL A 75 9.59 3.93 -5.96
C VAL A 75 10.17 5.20 -6.57
N ALA A 76 9.31 6.16 -6.89
CA ALA A 76 9.74 7.41 -7.53
C ALA A 76 10.37 8.40 -6.55
N ARG A 77 9.94 8.40 -5.28
CA ARG A 77 10.38 9.34 -4.25
C ARG A 77 10.15 8.78 -2.85
N VAL A 78 11.05 9.10 -1.93
CA VAL A 78 10.93 8.82 -0.50
C VAL A 78 11.30 10.10 0.24
N GLU A 79 10.45 10.52 1.17
CA GLU A 79 10.62 11.73 1.97
C GLU A 79 10.57 11.34 3.44
N GLN A 80 11.46 11.93 4.25
CA GLN A 80 11.31 11.84 5.70
C GLN A 80 10.17 12.79 6.12
N PRO A 81 9.28 12.36 7.03
CA PRO A 81 8.22 13.19 7.58
C PRO A 81 8.73 14.50 8.20
#